data_AF-A0A9D9NC14-F1
#
_entry.id   AF-A0A9D9NC14-F1
#
_cell.length_a   1.000
_cell.length_b   1.000
_cell.length_c   1.000
_cell.angle_alpha   90.00
_cell.angle_beta   90.00
_cell.angle_gamma   90.00
#
_symmetry.space_group_name_H-M   'P 1'
#
loop_
_entity.id
_entity.type
_entity.pdbx_description
1 polymer ?
#
loop_
_entity_poly.entity_id
_entity_poly.type
_entity_poly.pdbx_seq_one_letter_code
_entity_poly.pdbx_strand_id
1 'polypeptide(L)'
;MGFGYLNEDGVLVTDKDSYDRYNVSSYIRSDALKWLVPELDVKFAKAEQSSFGNNNLYNYAIWFPSFHPTGYGEKDGVSYPYNTPYNVAQLSYPSTNTTENTRITGRVTLKPFKNFNVVGEYTYETNFYEAESFNPILTFLKGQDSTPTIEDTATPENSKYSYSTIHTTRSTC
;
A
#
# COMPACT_ATOMS: atom_id res chain seq x y z
N MET A 1 -24.84 -5.95 -8.32
CA MET A 1 -23.84 -5.06 -7.68
C MET A 1 -23.11 -5.87 -6.64
N GLY A 2 -21.80 -5.71 -6.53
CA GLY A 2 -20.96 -6.40 -5.56
C GLY A 2 -20.04 -5.39 -4.86
N PHE A 3 -19.87 -5.58 -3.56
CA PHE A 3 -18.94 -4.83 -2.73
C PHE A 3 -18.06 -5.83 -1.98
N GLY A 4 -16.77 -5.54 -1.87
CA GLY A 4 -15.81 -6.32 -1.11
C GLY A 4 -14.85 -5.40 -0.36
N TYR A 5 -14.54 -5.77 0.87
CA TYR A 5 -13.56 -5.11 1.71
C TYR A 5 -12.61 -6.16 2.29
N LEU A 6 -11.33 -5.84 2.29
CA LEU A 6 -10.25 -6.62 2.87
C LEU A 6 -9.40 -5.69 3.72
N ASN A 7 -9.11 -6.10 4.94
CA ASN A 7 -8.21 -5.42 5.87
C ASN A 7 -7.30 -6.47 6.47
N GLU A 8 -6.00 -6.25 6.35
CA GLU A 8 -4.96 -7.11 6.90
C GLU A 8 -3.98 -6.26 7.69
N ASP A 9 -3.69 -6.72 8.91
CA ASP A 9 -2.58 -6.23 9.72
C ASP A 9 -1.53 -7.34 9.77
N GLY A 10 -0.30 -6.99 9.43
CA GLY A 10 0.81 -7.90 9.25
C GLY A 10 1.33 -8.47 10.56
N VAL A 11 2.46 -9.16 10.48
CA VAL A 11 3.06 -9.84 11.65
C VAL A 11 3.90 -8.91 12.52
N LEU A 12 4.09 -7.66 12.11
CA LEU A 12 4.85 -6.70 12.89
C LEU A 12 4.08 -6.34 14.17
N VAL A 13 4.84 -5.96 15.20
CA VAL A 13 4.28 -5.47 16.47
C VAL A 13 3.57 -4.12 16.35
N THR A 14 3.62 -3.51 15.16
CA THR A 14 3.02 -2.23 14.79
C THR A 14 2.16 -2.41 13.55
N ASP A 15 1.20 -1.52 13.36
CA ASP A 15 0.31 -1.40 12.19
C ASP A 15 1.00 -0.95 10.88
N LYS A 16 2.33 -0.87 10.88
CA LYS A 16 3.16 -0.34 9.78
C LYS A 16 3.36 -1.32 8.63
N ASP A 17 2.90 -2.55 8.78
CA ASP A 17 2.80 -3.56 7.72
C ASP A 17 1.34 -3.93 7.61
N SER A 18 0.59 -3.25 6.73
CA SER A 18 -0.86 -3.42 6.61
C SER A 18 -1.32 -3.31 5.16
N TYR A 19 -2.46 -3.93 4.87
CA TYR A 19 -3.06 -3.93 3.55
C TYR A 19 -4.58 -3.78 3.63
N ASP A 20 -5.08 -2.67 3.09
CA ASP A 20 -6.49 -2.37 2.98
C ASP A 20 -6.91 -2.34 1.52
N ARG A 21 -8.02 -3.02 1.18
CA ARG A 21 -8.55 -3.00 -0.18
C ARG A 21 -10.07 -3.00 -0.22
N TYR A 22 -10.61 -2.11 -1.04
CA TYR A 22 -12.03 -2.05 -1.36
C TYR A 22 -12.25 -2.28 -2.84
N ASN A 23 -13.28 -3.05 -3.15
CA ASN A 23 -13.68 -3.37 -4.52
C ASN A 23 -15.19 -3.14 -4.67
N VAL A 24 -15.57 -2.43 -5.71
CA VAL A 24 -16.96 -2.17 -6.08
C VAL A 24 -17.15 -2.62 -7.52
N SER A 25 -18.21 -3.38 -7.78
CA SER A 25 -18.59 -3.80 -9.13
C SER A 25 -20.08 -3.66 -9.36
N SER A 26 -20.44 -3.22 -10.56
CA SER A 26 -21.82 -3.10 -10.99
C SER A 26 -21.94 -3.51 -12.45
N TYR A 27 -22.97 -4.29 -12.75
CA TYR A 27 -23.29 -4.68 -14.11
C TYR A 27 -24.78 -4.49 -14.33
N ILE A 28 -25.13 -3.82 -15.42
CA ILE A 28 -26.51 -3.62 -15.86
C ILE A 28 -26.63 -4.00 -17.33
N ARG A 29 -27.76 -4.59 -17.67
CA ARG A 29 -28.15 -4.96 -19.03
C ARG A 29 -29.64 -4.71 -19.20
N SER A 30 -30.02 -4.21 -20.37
CA SER A 30 -31.43 -4.04 -20.71
C SER A 30 -31.78 -4.87 -21.93
N ASP A 31 -32.85 -5.66 -21.82
CA ASP A 31 -33.47 -6.37 -22.95
C ASP A 31 -34.84 -5.77 -23.29
N ALA A 32 -35.08 -4.51 -22.90
CA ALA A 32 -36.36 -3.83 -23.12
C ALA A 32 -36.72 -3.68 -24.61
N LEU A 33 -35.71 -3.60 -25.49
CA LEU A 33 -35.88 -3.51 -26.93
C LEU A 33 -35.36 -4.79 -27.58
N LYS A 34 -36.19 -5.45 -28.40
CA LYS A 34 -35.80 -6.69 -29.11
C LYS A 34 -34.60 -6.51 -30.04
N TRP A 35 -34.41 -5.29 -30.55
CA TRP A 35 -33.39 -4.94 -31.54
C TRP A 35 -32.15 -4.27 -30.93
N LEU A 36 -32.17 -3.89 -29.65
CA LEU A 36 -31.07 -3.18 -28.97
C LEU A 36 -30.90 -3.70 -27.55
N VAL A 37 -29.72 -4.23 -27.26
CA VAL A 37 -29.32 -4.69 -25.93
C VAL A 37 -28.10 -3.88 -25.48
N PRO A 38 -28.30 -2.80 -24.71
CA PRO A 38 -27.22 -2.05 -24.10
C PRO A 38 -26.80 -2.71 -22.78
N GLU A 39 -25.51 -2.65 -22.49
CA GLU A 39 -24.86 -3.24 -21.33
C GLU A 39 -23.78 -2.29 -20.80
N LEU A 40 -23.66 -2.23 -19.48
CA LEU A 40 -22.66 -1.41 -18.80
C LEU A 40 -22.10 -2.21 -17.61
N ASP A 41 -20.78 -2.41 -17.62
CA ASP A 41 -19.99 -3.01 -16.55
C ASP A 41 -19.07 -1.93 -15.96
N VAL A 42 -19.15 -1.72 -14.65
CA VAL A 42 -18.33 -0.75 -13.91
C VAL A 42 -17.62 -1.48 -12.79
N LYS A 43 -16.30 -1.33 -12.72
CA LYS A 43 -15.44 -1.90 -11.68
C LYS A 43 -14.55 -0.79 -11.13
N PHE A 44 -14.46 -0.76 -9.82
CA PHE A 44 -13.58 0.13 -9.09
C PHE A 44 -12.87 -0.67 -8.01
N ALA A 45 -11.58 -0.49 -7.88
CA ALA A 45 -10.80 -1.04 -6.79
C ALA A 45 -9.83 0.03 -6.30
N LYS A 46 -9.67 0.17 -4.99
CA LYS A 46 -8.51 0.86 -4.43
C LYS A 46 -7.93 0.04 -3.30
N ALA A 47 -6.60 0.04 -3.24
CA ALA A 47 -5.84 -0.60 -2.20
C ALA A 47 -4.80 0.37 -1.63
N GLU A 48 -4.66 0.35 -0.32
CA GLU A 48 -3.64 1.07 0.44
C GLU A 48 -2.76 0.03 1.11
N GLN A 49 -1.47 0.05 0.80
CA GLN A 49 -0.49 -0.86 1.38
C GLN A 49 0.50 -0.04 2.20
N SER A 50 0.61 -0.34 3.49
CA SER A 50 1.70 0.14 4.33
C SER A 50 2.77 -0.93 4.42
N SER A 51 4.03 -0.54 4.33
CA SER A 51 5.17 -1.43 4.49
C SER A 51 6.22 -0.79 5.38
N PHE A 52 6.93 -1.62 6.14
CA PHE A 52 8.05 -1.14 6.93
C PHE A 52 9.22 -0.78 6.00
N GLY A 53 9.54 0.53 5.90
CA GLY A 53 10.51 1.04 4.93
C GLY A 53 11.97 0.61 5.17
N ASN A 54 12.28 -0.04 6.30
CA ASN A 54 13.64 -0.47 6.64
C ASN A 54 13.78 -2.00 6.60
N ASN A 55 14.34 -2.50 5.49
CA ASN A 55 14.56 -3.93 5.20
C ASN A 55 15.46 -4.67 6.22
N ASN A 56 16.07 -3.99 7.18
CA ASN A 56 16.96 -4.61 8.18
C ASN A 56 16.29 -4.98 9.50
N LEU A 57 14.98 -4.71 9.69
CA LEU A 57 14.29 -5.04 10.94
C LEU A 57 14.44 -6.52 11.33
N TYR A 58 14.18 -7.41 10.39
CA TYR A 58 14.31 -8.85 10.60
C TYR A 58 15.77 -9.29 10.79
N ASN A 59 16.73 -8.61 10.15
CA ASN A 59 18.16 -8.84 10.38
C ASN A 59 18.55 -8.51 11.82
N TYR A 60 18.08 -7.37 12.37
CA TYR A 60 18.32 -7.04 13.77
C TYR A 60 17.70 -8.06 14.73
N ALA A 61 16.53 -8.62 14.37
CA ALA A 61 15.85 -9.61 15.20
C ALA A 61 16.60 -10.93 15.34
N ILE A 62 17.39 -11.33 14.33
CA ILE A 62 18.18 -12.56 14.36
C ILE A 62 19.63 -12.35 14.86
N TRP A 63 20.18 -11.14 14.71
CA TRP A 63 21.58 -10.85 15.05
C TRP A 63 21.81 -10.58 16.54
N PHE A 64 20.81 -10.06 17.24
CA PHE A 64 21.00 -9.68 18.63
C PHE A 64 20.90 -10.89 19.56
N PRO A 65 21.83 -11.04 20.53
CA PRO A 65 21.77 -12.12 21.49
C PRO A 65 20.54 -11.97 22.40
N SER A 66 20.11 -13.07 23.02
CA SER A 66 18.95 -13.06 23.93
C SER A 66 19.13 -12.17 25.16
N PHE A 67 20.37 -11.80 25.50
CA PHE A 67 20.70 -10.89 26.60
C PHE A 67 20.83 -9.43 26.16
N HIS A 68 20.50 -9.09 24.92
CA HIS A 68 20.55 -7.71 24.42
C HIS A 68 19.59 -6.82 25.21
N PRO A 69 20.01 -5.62 25.64
CA PRO A 69 19.15 -4.75 26.46
C PRO A 69 17.93 -4.27 25.69
N THR A 70 16.80 -4.18 26.39
CA THR A 70 15.51 -3.74 25.85
C THR A 70 15.05 -2.44 26.50
N GLY A 71 14.12 -1.72 25.86
CA GLY A 71 13.57 -0.48 26.40
C GLY A 71 14.53 0.70 26.18
N TYR A 72 14.85 1.41 27.25
CA TYR A 72 15.61 2.66 27.21
C TYR A 72 16.84 2.59 28.10
N GLY A 73 17.92 3.21 27.66
CA GLY A 73 19.13 3.46 28.44
C GLY A 73 19.37 4.95 28.58
N GLU A 74 20.23 5.33 29.52
CA GLU A 74 20.60 6.73 29.75
C GLU A 74 22.05 6.97 29.34
N LYS A 75 22.29 8.11 28.70
CA LYS A 75 23.62 8.64 28.44
C LYS A 75 23.61 10.15 28.59
N ASP A 76 24.56 10.68 29.35
CA ASP A 76 24.72 12.12 29.59
C ASP A 76 23.43 12.80 30.12
N GLY A 77 22.64 12.10 30.95
CA GLY A 77 21.37 12.59 31.49
C GLY A 77 20.18 12.51 30.52
N VAL A 78 20.38 11.97 29.32
CA VAL A 78 19.34 11.84 28.29
C VAL A 78 18.99 10.37 28.08
N SER A 79 17.69 10.08 28.10
CA SER A 79 17.15 8.74 27.87
C SER A 79 16.97 8.48 26.37
N TYR A 80 17.53 7.37 25.89
CA TYR A 80 17.44 6.94 24.49
C TYR A 80 16.95 5.50 24.41
N PRO A 81 16.12 5.17 23.40
CA PRO A 81 15.74 3.79 23.15
C PRO A 81 16.99 2.97 22.76
N TYR A 82 17.09 1.73 23.24
CA TYR A 82 18.06 0.80 22.68
C TYR A 82 17.71 0.48 21.22
N ASN A 83 18.70 0.20 20.38
CA ASN A 83 18.56 -0.14 18.96
C ASN A 83 17.87 -1.49 18.68
N THR A 84 16.94 -1.92 19.53
CA THR A 84 16.19 -3.17 19.39
C THR A 84 15.26 -3.15 18.18
N PRO A 85 14.96 -4.32 17.57
CA PRO A 85 13.97 -4.41 16.50
C PRO A 85 12.62 -3.84 16.92
N TYR A 86 12.20 -4.07 18.17
CA TYR A 86 10.97 -3.52 18.71
C TYR A 86 10.96 -1.98 18.67
N ASN A 87 12.00 -1.31 19.19
CA ASN A 87 12.04 0.15 19.19
C ASN A 87 12.17 0.74 17.78
N VAL A 88 12.95 0.09 16.91
CA VAL A 88 13.06 0.47 15.49
C VAL A 88 11.71 0.35 14.80
N ALA A 89 10.96 -0.74 15.03
CA ALA A 89 9.62 -0.92 14.50
C ALA A 89 8.66 0.18 15.01
N GLN A 90 8.70 0.49 16.31
CA GLN A 90 7.84 1.49 16.95
C GLN A 90 8.12 2.93 16.49
N LEU A 91 9.37 3.29 16.20
CA LEU A 91 9.76 4.68 15.90
C LEU A 91 9.89 4.98 14.41
N SER A 92 10.10 3.98 13.55
CA SER A 92 10.21 4.20 12.11
C SER A 92 8.86 4.58 11.49
N TYR A 93 8.88 5.26 10.35
CA TYR A 93 7.66 5.56 9.60
C TYR A 93 7.43 4.48 8.54
N PRO A 94 6.17 4.09 8.30
CA PRO A 94 5.86 3.24 7.18
C PRO A 94 6.09 3.95 5.84
N SER A 95 6.31 3.17 4.81
CA SER A 95 6.16 3.59 3.42
C SER A 95 4.81 3.10 2.91
N THR A 96 4.02 3.98 2.33
CA THR A 96 2.67 3.69 1.86
C THR A 96 2.63 3.69 0.34
N ASN A 97 1.89 2.73 -0.24
CA ASN A 97 1.57 2.69 -1.66
C ASN A 97 0.05 2.61 -1.80
N THR A 98 -0.53 3.58 -2.49
CA THR A 98 -1.95 3.60 -2.83
C THR A 98 -2.12 3.27 -4.30
N THR A 99 -3.00 2.32 -4.62
CA THR A 99 -3.37 1.96 -5.99
C THR A 99 -4.86 2.15 -6.19
N GLU A 100 -5.26 2.76 -7.30
CA GLU A 100 -6.67 2.82 -7.72
C GLU A 100 -6.80 2.30 -9.15
N ASN A 101 -7.82 1.50 -9.40
CA ASN A 101 -8.18 1.00 -10.72
C ASN A 101 -9.67 1.26 -10.93
N THR A 102 -10.00 2.01 -11.98
CA THR A 102 -11.38 2.18 -12.45
C THR A 102 -11.49 1.62 -13.85
N ARG A 103 -12.49 0.78 -14.09
CA ARG A 103 -12.78 0.23 -15.41
C ARG A 103 -14.27 0.35 -15.71
N ILE A 104 -14.58 0.93 -16.85
CA ILE A 104 -15.95 1.08 -17.36
C ILE A 104 -15.98 0.46 -18.75
N THR A 105 -16.81 -0.57 -18.92
CA THR A 105 -17.02 -1.24 -20.20
C THR A 105 -18.48 -1.07 -20.61
N GLY A 106 -18.70 -0.37 -21.73
CA GLY A 106 -20.00 -0.30 -22.39
C GLY A 106 -20.05 -1.30 -23.54
N ARG A 107 -21.13 -2.08 -23.63
CA ARG A 107 -21.38 -2.98 -24.76
C ARG A 107 -22.76 -2.74 -25.32
N VAL A 108 -22.88 -2.73 -26.64
CA VAL A 108 -24.14 -2.56 -27.35
C VAL A 108 -24.27 -3.69 -28.36
N THR A 109 -25.34 -4.48 -28.23
CA THR A 109 -25.70 -5.52 -29.21
C THR A 109 -26.94 -5.09 -29.98
N LEU A 110 -26.79 -4.88 -31.29
CA LEU A 110 -27.88 -4.62 -32.22
C LEU A 110 -28.35 -5.93 -32.87
N LYS A 111 -29.66 -6.15 -32.90
CA LYS A 111 -30.31 -7.33 -33.49
C LYS A 111 -31.34 -6.90 -34.55
N PRO A 112 -30.90 -6.38 -35.71
CA PRO A 112 -31.81 -5.81 -36.70
C PRO A 112 -32.73 -6.86 -37.37
N PHE A 113 -32.28 -8.12 -37.47
CA PHE A 113 -33.10 -9.23 -37.96
C PHE A 113 -32.65 -10.58 -37.36
N LYS A 114 -33.49 -11.60 -37.51
CA LYS A 114 -33.25 -12.93 -36.95
C LYS A 114 -31.91 -13.48 -37.44
N ASN A 115 -31.11 -13.99 -36.52
CA ASN A 115 -29.78 -14.58 -36.75
C ASN A 115 -28.68 -13.59 -37.19
N PHE A 116 -28.88 -12.27 -37.01
CA PHE A 116 -27.83 -11.28 -37.24
C PHE A 116 -27.67 -10.36 -36.03
N ASN A 117 -26.47 -10.33 -35.47
CA ASN A 117 -26.11 -9.50 -34.34
C ASN A 117 -24.88 -8.67 -34.69
N VAL A 118 -24.92 -7.37 -34.40
CA VAL A 118 -23.74 -6.49 -34.42
C VAL A 118 -23.43 -6.12 -32.99
N VAL A 119 -22.18 -6.31 -32.57
CA VAL A 119 -21.73 -6.00 -31.21
C VAL A 119 -20.65 -4.94 -31.30
N GLY A 120 -20.86 -3.83 -30.59
CA GLY A 120 -19.81 -2.85 -30.30
C GLY A 120 -19.49 -2.88 -28.81
N GLU A 121 -18.21 -2.89 -28.47
CA GLU A 121 -17.74 -2.80 -27.08
C GLU A 121 -16.76 -1.63 -26.98
N TYR A 122 -16.80 -0.92 -25.86
CA TYR A 122 -15.84 0.11 -25.55
C TYR A 122 -15.47 0.00 -24.09
N THR A 123 -14.17 -0.06 -23.80
CA THR A 123 -13.66 -0.06 -22.44
C THR A 123 -12.80 1.17 -22.20
N TYR A 124 -13.07 1.86 -21.11
CA TYR A 124 -12.26 2.92 -20.55
C TYR A 124 -11.69 2.46 -19.20
N GLU A 125 -10.38 2.60 -19.02
CA GLU A 125 -9.68 2.18 -17.81
C GLU A 125 -8.71 3.25 -17.33
N THR A 126 -8.74 3.56 -16.04
CA THR A 126 -7.78 4.43 -15.37
C THR A 126 -7.09 3.70 -14.24
N ASN A 127 -5.80 3.97 -14.10
CA ASN A 127 -4.96 3.48 -13.02
C ASN A 127 -4.29 4.67 -12.35
N PHE A 128 -4.38 4.73 -11.03
CA PHE A 128 -3.68 5.69 -10.20
C PHE A 128 -2.74 4.93 -9.27
N TYR A 129 -1.55 5.47 -9.09
CA TYR A 129 -0.57 4.98 -8.14
C TYR A 129 0.01 6.17 -7.39
N GLU A 130 0.09 6.07 -6.08
CA GLU A 130 0.74 7.03 -5.21
C GLU A 130 1.65 6.27 -4.27
N ALA A 131 2.83 6.82 -4.02
CA ALA A 131 3.78 6.27 -3.06
C ALA A 131 4.34 7.38 -2.18
N GLU A 132 4.29 7.16 -0.89
CA GLU A 132 4.82 8.06 0.14
C GLU A 132 5.79 7.30 1.04
N SER A 133 6.87 7.97 1.45
CA SER A 133 7.78 7.42 2.45
C SER A 133 8.45 8.55 3.22
N PHE A 134 8.76 8.27 4.48
CA PHE A 134 9.54 9.18 5.30
C PHE A 134 10.63 8.40 6.02
N ASN A 135 11.87 8.85 5.85
CA ASN A 135 13.02 8.31 6.58
C ASN A 135 13.48 9.35 7.60
N PRO A 136 13.05 9.29 8.87
CA PRO A 136 13.55 10.20 9.90
C PRO A 136 14.94 9.82 10.39
N ILE A 137 15.63 10.78 11.01
CA ILE A 137 16.76 10.48 11.90
C ILE A 137 16.19 9.96 13.23
N LEU A 138 16.50 8.71 13.55
CA LEU A 138 16.19 8.12 14.85
C LEU A 138 17.51 7.84 15.58
N THR A 139 17.60 8.32 16.81
CA THR A 139 18.78 8.20 17.65
C THR A 139 18.57 7.10 18.70
N PHE A 140 19.46 6.12 18.72
CA PHE A 140 19.41 4.96 19.60
C PHE A 140 20.68 4.83 20.44
N LEU A 141 20.58 4.10 21.55
CA LEU A 141 21.73 3.54 22.23
C LEU A 141 22.04 2.14 21.69
N LYS A 142 23.31 1.86 21.41
CA LYS A 142 23.76 0.52 21.02
C LYS A 142 23.83 -0.36 22.26
N GLY A 143 23.08 -1.46 22.24
CA GLY A 143 23.07 -2.44 23.32
C GLY A 143 24.24 -3.44 23.30
N GLN A 144 25.02 -3.48 22.21
CA GLN A 144 26.12 -4.43 22.03
C GLN A 144 27.46 -3.95 22.59
N ASP A 145 27.62 -2.64 22.77
CA ASP A 145 28.89 -2.05 23.15
C ASP A 145 29.04 -2.07 24.67
N SER A 146 30.26 -2.35 25.14
CA SER A 146 30.61 -2.29 26.57
C SER A 146 30.53 -0.87 27.15
N THR A 147 30.50 0.14 26.27
CA THR A 147 30.20 1.53 26.60
C THR A 147 28.95 1.98 25.83
N PRO A 148 27.97 2.67 26.46
CA PRO A 148 26.79 3.14 25.76
C PRO A 148 27.18 4.13 24.65
N THR A 149 27.05 3.71 23.39
CA THR A 149 27.29 4.55 22.21
C THR A 149 25.95 4.97 21.60
N ILE A 150 25.92 6.17 21.04
CA ILE A 150 24.75 6.70 20.34
C ILE A 150 24.90 6.38 18.85
N GLU A 151 23.83 5.93 18.23
CA GLU A 151 23.76 5.63 16.80
C GLU A 151 22.51 6.26 16.19
N ASP A 152 22.69 6.94 15.06
CA ASP A 152 21.60 7.48 14.27
C ASP A 152 21.30 6.55 13.08
N THR A 153 20.02 6.28 12.81
CA THR A 153 19.60 5.45 11.67
C THR A 153 19.77 6.13 10.31
N ALA A 154 19.86 7.45 10.31
CA ALA A 154 20.00 8.26 9.11
C ALA A 154 20.85 9.49 9.42
N THR A 155 21.42 10.09 8.39
CA THR A 155 22.08 11.39 8.48
C THR A 155 21.09 12.49 8.07
N PRO A 156 21.38 13.78 8.37
CA PRO A 156 20.61 14.90 7.83
C PRO A 156 20.48 14.89 6.30
N GLU A 157 21.44 14.30 5.59
CA GLU A 157 21.44 14.19 4.13
C GLU A 157 20.50 13.09 3.63
N ASN A 158 20.37 12.00 4.38
CA ASN A 158 19.57 10.82 3.99
C ASN A 158 18.18 10.80 4.65
N SER A 159 17.93 11.71 5.58
CA SER A 159 16.63 11.91 6.21
C SER A 159 15.72 12.70 5.27
N LYS A 160 14.77 12.03 4.63
CA LYS A 160 13.98 12.62 3.56
C LYS A 160 12.54 12.12 3.54
N TYR A 161 11.64 13.04 3.22
CA TYR A 161 10.27 12.75 2.79
C TYR A 161 10.24 12.60 1.27
N SER A 162 9.64 11.52 0.78
CA SER A 162 9.46 11.24 -0.64
C SER A 162 7.99 11.00 -0.94
N TYR A 163 7.52 11.64 -2.02
CA TYR A 163 6.15 11.53 -2.51
C TYR A 163 6.19 11.41 -4.03
N SER A 164 5.40 10.50 -4.60
CA SER A 164 5.30 10.33 -6.04
C SER A 164 3.92 9.86 -6.45
N THR A 165 3.48 10.25 -7.64
CA THR A 165 2.18 9.89 -8.19
C THR A 165 2.30 9.56 -9.68
N ILE A 166 1.57 8.54 -10.13
CA ILE A 166 1.47 8.12 -11.52
C ILE A 166 -0.01 7.94 -11.87
N HIS A 167 -0.43 8.56 -12.97
CA HIS A 167 -1.78 8.40 -13.51
C HIS A 167 -1.71 7.88 -14.95
N THR A 168 -2.38 6.76 -15.22
CA THR A 168 -2.42 6.12 -16.54
C THR A 168 -3.85 5.92 -16.99
N THR A 169 -4.15 6.28 -18.23
CA THR A 169 -5.46 6.07 -18.86
C THR A 169 -5.32 5.20 -20.10
N ARG A 170 -6.27 4.28 -20.32
CA ARG A 170 -6.34 3.41 -21.51
C ARG A 170 -7.77 3.34 -22.03
N SER A 171 -7.92 3.22 -23.35
CA SER A 171 -9.21 3.01 -23.99
C SER A 171 -9.08 1.99 -25.12
N THR A 172 -10.05 1.08 -25.25
CA THR A 172 -10.10 0.06 -26.30
C THR A 172 -11.50 -0.04 -26.91
N CYS A 173 -11.57 -0.16 -28.24
CA CYS A 173 -12.79 -0.40 -29.03
C CYS A 173 -12.75 -1.79 -29.67
#